data_AF-A0A8X6PKG3-F1
#
_entry.id   AF-A0A8X6PKG3-F1
#
_cell.length_a   1.000
_cell.length_b   1.000
_cell.length_c   1.000
_cell.angle_alpha   90.00
_cell.angle_beta   90.00
_cell.angle_gamma   90.00
#
_symmetry.space_group_name_H-M   'P 1'
#
loop_
_entity.id
_entity.type
_entity.pdbx_description
1 polymer ?
#
loop_
_entity_poly.entity_id
_entity_poly.type
_entity_poly.pdbx_seq_one_letter_code
_entity_poly.pdbx_strand_id
1 'polypeptide(L)'
;MLGIFSSLCNELEKWCVCHEKFFIGTDFDYVNTIHWYSHGTINRLETARAFIQDENIDIIQRFHLAVTYYFEEDVRTLWGKIPIEYQTFLQKCIYLNKTWMVWLNAINTGTPLDWTQITRIVEDDKFSSTNALGLLRVFPKLVSPEARFQSLAVATRGEQSHPFDLYLCLIQMEDDELRYALHRFSEEEKYLLMESFLRWPLQSVFQYVVEFFRNFISISIYYKLFRFILCDKFDTQGFDHDYFDLLKAFWAPISIEIKSVLERYYMFQSLRQILKSDGNQSAAINFIRMCKKWGFLC
;
A
#
# COMPACT_ATOMS: atom_id res chain seq x y z
N MET A 1 11.40 -10.79 -18.73
CA MET A 1 11.35 -11.80 -17.64
C MET A 1 12.02 -11.31 -16.36
N LEU A 2 13.24 -10.76 -16.39
CA LEU A 2 13.93 -10.28 -15.16
C LEU A 2 13.14 -9.24 -14.34
N GLY A 3 12.41 -8.32 -15.00
CA GLY A 3 11.59 -7.31 -14.29
C GLY A 3 10.46 -7.91 -13.44
N ILE A 4 9.70 -8.87 -13.99
CA ILE A 4 8.62 -9.54 -13.26
C ILE A 4 9.18 -10.32 -12.05
N PHE A 5 10.28 -11.03 -12.23
CA PHE A 5 10.93 -11.74 -11.13
C PHE A 5 11.38 -10.77 -10.02
N SER A 6 11.98 -9.64 -10.38
CA SER A 6 12.33 -8.60 -9.41
C SER A 6 11.11 -8.07 -8.65
N SER A 7 9.97 -7.85 -9.32
CA SER A 7 8.74 -7.40 -8.65
C SER A 7 8.19 -8.45 -7.70
N LEU A 8 8.23 -9.73 -8.07
CA LEU A 8 7.83 -10.83 -7.19
C LEU A 8 8.73 -10.91 -5.95
N CYS A 9 10.06 -10.80 -6.12
CA CYS A 9 10.99 -10.77 -4.98
C CYS A 9 10.74 -9.56 -4.08
N ASN A 10 10.54 -8.37 -4.65
CA ASN A 10 10.24 -7.16 -3.89
C ASN A 10 8.90 -7.27 -3.14
N GLU A 11 7.91 -7.93 -3.73
CA GLU A 11 6.62 -8.20 -3.10
C GLU A 11 6.78 -9.13 -1.88
N LEU A 12 7.55 -10.22 -2.04
CA LEU A 12 7.90 -11.12 -0.94
C LEU A 12 8.68 -10.41 0.17
N GLU A 13 9.68 -9.62 -0.19
CA GLU A 13 10.50 -8.87 0.76
C GLU A 13 9.64 -7.92 1.59
N LYS A 14 8.74 -7.14 0.94
CA LYS A 14 7.79 -6.27 1.66
C LYS A 14 6.90 -7.06 2.59
N TRP A 15 6.39 -8.21 2.15
CA TRP A 15 5.60 -9.08 3.02
C TRP A 15 6.40 -9.49 4.25
N CYS A 16 7.63 -9.96 4.07
CA CYS A 16 8.51 -10.35 5.16
C CYS A 16 8.77 -9.19 6.13
N VAL A 17 9.13 -8.00 5.63
CA VAL A 17 9.38 -6.81 6.46
C VAL A 17 8.13 -6.41 7.25
N CYS A 18 6.95 -6.44 6.63
CA CYS A 18 5.69 -6.13 7.31
C CYS A 18 5.36 -7.09 8.46
N HIS A 19 5.83 -8.33 8.37
CA HIS A 19 5.48 -9.41 9.28
C HIS A 19 6.66 -9.93 10.11
N GLU A 20 7.84 -9.34 9.99
CA GLU A 20 9.06 -9.80 10.65
C GLU A 20 8.86 -10.00 12.15
N LYS A 21 8.18 -9.04 12.80
CA LYS A 21 7.86 -9.08 14.23
C LYS A 21 7.03 -10.31 14.68
N PHE A 22 6.32 -10.96 13.76
CA PHE A 22 5.50 -12.14 14.06
C PHE A 22 6.30 -13.42 13.92
N PHE A 23 7.44 -13.42 13.23
CA PHE A 23 8.17 -14.64 12.88
C PHE A 23 9.63 -14.65 13.37
N ILE A 24 9.98 -13.75 14.30
CA ILE A 24 11.31 -13.69 14.91
C ILE A 24 11.69 -15.06 15.49
N GLY A 25 12.82 -15.59 15.05
CA GLY A 25 13.38 -16.85 15.56
C GLY A 25 12.76 -18.12 14.99
N THR A 26 11.96 -18.02 13.92
CA THR A 26 11.39 -19.18 13.23
C THR A 26 12.12 -19.45 11.91
N ASP A 27 12.49 -20.71 11.69
CA ASP A 27 13.04 -21.20 10.41
C ASP A 27 11.89 -21.77 9.59
N PHE A 28 11.04 -20.88 9.06
CA PHE A 28 9.81 -21.23 8.34
C PHE A 28 9.96 -21.03 6.84
N ASP A 29 9.45 -21.97 6.05
CA ASP A 29 9.40 -21.86 4.60
C ASP A 29 8.18 -21.03 4.17
N TYR A 30 8.37 -19.70 4.15
CA TYR A 30 7.34 -18.76 3.72
C TYR A 30 6.82 -19.06 2.31
N VAL A 31 7.68 -19.54 1.41
CA VAL A 31 7.43 -19.58 -0.03
C VAL A 31 6.23 -20.46 -0.35
N ASN A 32 6.10 -21.59 0.35
CA ASN A 32 5.02 -22.55 0.13
C ASN A 32 3.67 -22.13 0.73
N THR A 33 3.65 -21.09 1.57
CA THR A 33 2.44 -20.59 2.25
C THR A 33 1.88 -19.33 1.59
N ILE A 34 2.63 -18.70 0.68
CA ILE A 34 2.17 -17.49 -0.02
C ILE A 34 1.08 -17.82 -1.02
N HIS A 35 -0.07 -17.17 -0.86
CA HIS A 35 -1.13 -17.15 -1.84
C HIS A 35 -0.99 -15.93 -2.74
N TRP A 36 -1.03 -16.14 -4.05
CA TRP A 36 -0.85 -15.08 -5.05
C TRP A 36 -2.16 -14.76 -5.78
N TYR A 37 -2.39 -13.49 -6.10
CA TYR A 37 -3.35 -13.10 -7.11
C TYR A 37 -2.81 -13.39 -8.51
N SER A 38 -3.70 -13.52 -9.51
CA SER A 38 -3.32 -13.80 -10.90
C SER A 38 -2.44 -12.72 -11.55
N HIS A 39 -2.51 -11.48 -11.05
CA HIS A 39 -1.65 -10.36 -11.48
C HIS A 39 -0.34 -10.26 -10.69
N GLY A 40 -0.04 -11.24 -9.83
CA GLY A 40 1.28 -11.43 -9.22
C GLY A 40 1.48 -10.81 -7.85
N THR A 41 0.54 -10.08 -7.25
CA THR A 41 0.72 -9.65 -5.84
C THR A 41 0.30 -10.72 -4.87
N ILE A 42 0.76 -10.59 -3.63
CA ILE A 42 0.36 -11.49 -2.56
C ILE A 42 -1.11 -11.20 -2.19
N ASN A 43 -1.92 -12.25 -2.17
CA ASN A 43 -3.22 -12.21 -1.51
C ASN A 43 -2.98 -12.25 0.00
N ARG A 44 -2.85 -11.05 0.58
CA ARG A 44 -2.47 -10.84 1.98
C ARG A 44 -3.42 -11.49 2.96
N LEU A 45 -4.73 -11.48 2.68
CA LEU A 45 -5.73 -12.08 3.57
C LEU A 45 -5.65 -13.61 3.56
N GLU A 46 -5.63 -14.23 2.38
CA GLU A 46 -5.54 -15.70 2.29
C GLU A 46 -4.18 -16.20 2.76
N THR A 47 -3.11 -15.46 2.47
CA THR A 47 -1.77 -15.75 2.99
C THR A 47 -1.75 -15.68 4.51
N ALA A 48 -2.21 -14.57 5.11
CA ALA A 48 -2.27 -14.45 6.57
C ALA A 48 -3.10 -15.57 7.20
N ARG A 49 -4.24 -15.94 6.59
CA ARG A 49 -5.05 -17.07 7.06
C ARG A 49 -4.32 -18.41 6.97
N ALA A 50 -3.57 -18.67 5.89
CA ALA A 50 -2.77 -19.88 5.77
C ALA A 50 -1.71 -19.97 6.89
N PHE A 51 -1.00 -18.88 7.18
CA PHE A 51 -0.09 -18.81 8.33
C PHE A 51 -0.79 -19.02 9.68
N ILE A 52 -2.00 -18.47 9.85
CA ILE A 52 -2.81 -18.67 11.06
C ILE A 52 -3.23 -20.13 11.23
N GLN A 53 -3.42 -20.87 10.14
CA GLN A 53 -3.86 -22.26 10.17
C GLN A 53 -2.72 -23.27 10.33
N ASP A 54 -1.49 -22.88 10.00
CA ASP A 54 -0.31 -23.74 10.13
C ASP A 54 0.03 -24.03 11.60
N GLU A 55 -0.08 -25.29 12.02
CA GLU A 55 0.20 -25.72 13.40
C GLU A 55 1.68 -25.81 13.75
N ASN A 56 2.58 -25.69 12.76
CA ASN A 56 4.02 -25.61 13.00
C ASN A 56 4.46 -24.23 13.52
N ILE A 57 3.60 -23.21 13.38
CA ILE A 57 3.85 -21.86 13.85
C ILE A 57 3.39 -21.72 15.30
N ASP A 58 4.18 -21.01 16.10
CA ASP A 58 3.87 -20.79 17.51
C ASP A 58 2.47 -20.17 17.67
N ILE A 59 1.71 -20.71 18.63
CA ILE A 59 0.31 -20.34 18.84
C ILE A 59 0.13 -18.85 19.15
N ILE A 60 1.10 -18.22 19.81
CA ILE A 60 1.06 -16.79 20.13
C ILE A 60 1.28 -15.97 18.88
N GLN A 61 2.21 -16.37 18.01
CA GLN A 61 2.44 -15.73 16.71
C GLN A 61 1.20 -15.80 15.82
N ARG A 62 0.56 -16.98 15.73
CA ARG A 62 -0.70 -17.18 15.00
C ARG A 62 -1.81 -16.29 15.56
N PHE A 63 -1.94 -16.21 16.88
CA PHE A 63 -2.92 -15.36 17.54
C PHE A 63 -2.68 -13.87 17.25
N HIS A 64 -1.43 -13.42 17.32
CA HIS A 64 -1.05 -12.04 16.98
C HIS A 64 -1.41 -11.70 15.53
N LEU A 65 -1.18 -12.62 14.59
CA LEU A 65 -1.51 -12.43 13.19
C LEU A 65 -3.04 -12.38 12.98
N ALA A 66 -3.79 -13.28 13.63
CA ALA A 66 -5.25 -13.30 13.59
C ALA A 66 -5.90 -12.00 14.12
N VAL A 67 -5.37 -11.46 15.22
CA VAL A 67 -5.80 -10.16 15.77
C VAL A 67 -5.47 -9.02 14.81
N THR A 68 -4.26 -9.01 14.24
CA THR A 68 -3.79 -7.98 13.31
C THR A 68 -4.64 -7.89 12.05
N TYR A 69 -5.06 -9.04 11.51
CA TYR A 69 -5.90 -9.14 10.31
C TYR A 69 -7.40 -9.19 10.60
N TYR A 70 -7.82 -9.06 11.86
CA TYR A 70 -9.23 -9.11 12.28
C TYR A 70 -9.98 -10.39 11.84
N PHE A 71 -9.37 -11.55 12.04
CA PHE A 71 -9.98 -12.86 11.79
C PHE A 71 -10.70 -13.38 13.04
N GLU A 72 -11.96 -12.97 13.22
CA GLU A 72 -12.72 -13.15 14.47
C GLU A 72 -12.83 -14.60 14.97
N GLU A 73 -13.11 -15.54 14.07
CA GLU A 73 -13.25 -16.96 14.41
C GLU A 73 -11.91 -17.57 14.81
N ASP A 74 -10.84 -17.26 14.06
CA ASP A 74 -9.49 -17.72 14.33
C ASP A 74 -8.98 -17.16 15.67
N VAL A 75 -9.23 -15.87 15.95
CA VAL A 75 -8.88 -15.24 17.22
C VAL A 75 -9.50 -15.98 18.40
N ARG A 76 -10.80 -16.27 18.36
CA ARG A 76 -11.48 -17.01 19.45
C ARG A 76 -10.95 -18.43 19.59
N THR A 77 -10.76 -19.12 18.47
CA THR A 77 -10.29 -20.50 18.43
C THR A 77 -8.88 -20.62 19.00
N LEU A 78 -7.99 -19.73 18.60
CA LEU A 78 -6.61 -19.70 19.10
C LEU A 78 -6.56 -19.29 20.56
N TRP A 79 -7.33 -18.28 20.98
CA TRP A 79 -7.40 -17.87 22.39
C TRP A 79 -7.75 -19.03 23.31
N GLY A 80 -8.78 -19.82 22.94
CA GLY A 80 -9.18 -20.99 23.72
C GLY A 80 -8.12 -22.10 23.81
N LYS A 81 -7.14 -22.11 22.90
CA LYS A 81 -6.02 -23.06 22.88
C LYS A 81 -4.77 -22.53 23.59
N ILE A 82 -4.64 -21.22 23.81
CA ILE A 82 -3.48 -20.62 24.50
C ILE A 82 -3.54 -20.96 26.00
N PRO A 83 -2.45 -21.43 26.63
CA PRO A 83 -2.45 -21.72 28.07
C PRO A 83 -2.73 -20.47 28.92
N ILE A 84 -3.37 -20.67 30.08
CA ILE A 84 -3.90 -19.57 30.91
C ILE A 84 -2.79 -18.61 31.39
N GLU A 85 -1.58 -19.12 31.59
CA GLU A 85 -0.41 -18.35 32.01
C GLU A 85 -0.01 -17.34 30.93
N TYR A 86 -0.02 -17.79 29.67
CA TYR A 86 0.25 -16.94 28.51
C TYR A 86 -0.89 -15.99 28.22
N GLN A 87 -2.15 -16.40 28.39
CA GLN A 87 -3.30 -15.48 28.29
C GLN A 87 -3.15 -14.33 29.29
N THR A 88 -2.79 -14.64 30.53
CA THR A 88 -2.57 -13.65 31.59
C THR A 88 -1.38 -12.73 31.27
N PHE A 89 -0.32 -13.27 30.67
CA PHE A 89 0.81 -12.47 30.20
C PHE A 89 0.39 -11.53 29.07
N LEU A 90 -0.28 -12.04 28.03
CA LEU A 90 -0.80 -11.24 26.93
C LEU A 90 -1.70 -10.12 27.46
N GLN A 91 -2.60 -10.44 28.40
CA GLN A 91 -3.47 -9.50 29.15
C GLN A 91 -2.74 -8.33 29.82
N LYS A 92 -1.48 -8.52 30.23
CA LYS A 92 -0.66 -7.48 30.84
C LYS A 92 0.12 -6.65 29.81
N CYS A 93 0.37 -7.18 28.61
CA CYS A 93 1.15 -6.52 27.56
C CYS A 93 0.32 -5.59 26.64
N ILE A 94 -1.01 -5.60 26.76
CA ILE A 94 -1.94 -4.91 25.83
C ILE A 94 -2.00 -3.40 25.95
N TYR A 95 -1.40 -2.79 26.98
CA TYR A 95 -1.40 -1.33 27.12
C TYR A 95 -0.81 -0.59 25.90
N LEU A 96 -0.17 -1.32 24.98
CA LEU A 96 0.42 -0.81 23.75
C LEU A 96 -0.54 -0.77 22.55
N ASN A 97 -1.74 -1.37 22.58
CA ASN A 97 -2.67 -1.32 21.44
C ASN A 97 -4.16 -1.35 21.87
N LYS A 98 -4.90 -0.26 21.59
CA LYS A 98 -6.33 -0.15 21.93
C LYS A 98 -7.21 -1.17 21.22
N THR A 99 -6.88 -1.57 19.99
CA THR A 99 -7.68 -2.56 19.26
C THR A 99 -7.62 -3.94 19.92
N TRP A 100 -6.49 -4.26 20.54
CA TRP A 100 -6.32 -5.49 21.33
C TRP A 100 -7.23 -5.52 22.56
N MET A 101 -7.46 -4.38 23.21
CA MET A 101 -8.38 -4.32 24.34
C MET A 101 -9.81 -4.69 23.93
N VAL A 102 -10.25 -4.25 22.75
CA VAL A 102 -11.59 -4.58 22.23
C VAL A 102 -11.71 -6.07 21.96
N TRP A 103 -10.69 -6.67 21.33
CA TRP A 103 -10.65 -8.11 21.11
C TRP A 103 -10.79 -8.89 22.41
N LEU A 104 -10.00 -8.53 23.43
CA LEU A 104 -10.01 -9.26 24.69
C LEU A 104 -11.28 -9.05 25.49
N ASN A 105 -11.85 -7.85 25.45
CA ASN A 105 -13.17 -7.63 26.01
C ASN A 105 -14.20 -8.58 25.36
N ALA A 106 -14.26 -8.61 24.03
CA ALA A 106 -15.19 -9.47 23.29
C ALA A 106 -14.97 -10.97 23.56
N ILE A 107 -13.71 -11.40 23.67
CA ILE A 107 -13.35 -12.77 24.01
C ILE A 107 -13.80 -13.11 25.44
N ASN A 108 -13.48 -12.27 26.42
CA ASN A 108 -13.77 -12.51 27.83
C ASN A 108 -15.27 -12.50 28.14
N THR A 109 -16.05 -11.69 27.42
CA THR A 109 -17.51 -11.63 27.56
C THR A 109 -18.24 -12.65 26.69
N GLY A 110 -17.53 -13.34 25.78
CA GLY A 110 -18.13 -14.23 24.79
C GLY A 110 -19.03 -13.51 23.78
N THR A 111 -18.85 -12.19 23.59
CA THR A 111 -19.67 -11.40 22.67
C THR A 111 -19.03 -11.29 21.29
N PRO A 112 -19.83 -10.98 20.24
CA PRO A 112 -19.31 -10.51 18.96
C PRO A 112 -18.34 -9.34 19.12
N LEU A 113 -17.41 -9.18 18.18
CA LEU A 113 -16.55 -7.99 18.16
C LEU A 113 -17.40 -6.74 17.93
N ASP A 114 -17.29 -5.74 18.82
CA ASP A 114 -17.94 -4.46 18.62
C ASP A 114 -17.19 -3.64 17.58
N TRP A 115 -17.61 -3.79 16.33
CA TRP A 115 -17.07 -3.02 15.21
C TRP A 115 -17.21 -1.52 15.41
N THR A 116 -18.25 -1.04 16.11
CA THR A 116 -18.42 0.39 16.41
C THR A 116 -17.29 0.89 17.29
N GLN A 117 -16.85 0.09 18.27
CA GLN A 117 -15.72 0.44 19.11
C GLN A 117 -14.40 0.40 18.34
N ILE A 118 -14.22 -0.59 17.46
CA ILE A 118 -13.05 -0.66 16.57
C ILE A 118 -13.01 0.57 15.65
N THR A 119 -14.11 0.92 14.98
CA THR A 119 -14.13 2.08 14.07
C THR A 119 -13.84 3.38 14.81
N ARG A 120 -14.38 3.55 16.03
CA ARG A 120 -14.05 4.70 16.89
C ARG A 120 -12.57 4.76 17.24
N ILE A 121 -11.95 3.64 17.61
CA ILE A 121 -10.50 3.60 17.90
C ILE A 121 -9.70 3.97 16.65
N VAL A 122 -10.12 3.49 15.48
CA VAL A 122 -9.49 3.78 14.20
C VAL A 122 -9.58 5.27 13.87
N GLU A 123 -10.74 5.88 14.12
CA GLU A 123 -11.00 7.31 13.96
C GLU A 123 -10.20 8.19 14.95
N ASP A 124 -10.16 7.80 16.23
CA ASP A 124 -9.57 8.59 17.31
C ASP A 124 -8.04 8.49 17.36
N ASP A 125 -7.49 7.30 17.12
CA ASP A 125 -6.09 6.99 17.46
C ASP A 125 -5.12 7.19 16.28
N LYS A 126 -5.57 7.87 15.20
CA LYS A 126 -4.83 8.00 13.94
C LYS A 126 -4.22 6.65 13.53
N PHE A 127 -5.09 5.67 13.28
CA PHE A 127 -4.79 4.34 12.75
C PHE A 127 -3.30 3.97 12.70
N SER A 128 -2.71 3.46 13.80
CA SER A 128 -1.26 3.17 13.82
C SER A 128 -0.81 2.34 12.61
N SER A 129 0.45 2.50 12.18
CA SER A 129 1.02 1.78 11.02
C SER A 129 0.85 0.26 11.10
N THR A 130 0.73 -0.31 12.30
CA THR A 130 0.43 -1.73 12.54
C THR A 130 -0.98 -2.15 12.12
N ASN A 131 -1.94 -1.23 12.10
CA ASN A 131 -3.32 -1.50 11.71
C ASN A 131 -3.52 -1.48 10.19
N ALA A 132 -2.55 -0.94 9.42
CA ALA A 132 -2.56 -0.96 7.94
C ALA A 132 -2.77 -2.38 7.38
N LEU A 133 -2.25 -3.40 8.06
CA LEU A 133 -2.41 -4.81 7.66
C LEU A 133 -3.88 -5.30 7.72
N GLY A 134 -4.66 -4.77 8.66
CA GLY A 134 -6.08 -5.06 8.82
C GLY A 134 -7.00 -4.12 8.04
N LEU A 135 -6.45 -3.17 7.27
CA LEU A 135 -7.23 -2.11 6.62
C LEU A 135 -8.35 -2.69 5.75
N LEU A 136 -8.08 -3.71 4.93
CA LEU A 136 -9.10 -4.32 4.05
C LEU A 136 -10.30 -4.91 4.80
N ARG A 137 -10.13 -5.27 6.07
CA ARG A 137 -11.20 -5.85 6.90
C ARG A 137 -11.96 -4.79 7.68
N VAL A 138 -11.24 -3.75 8.12
CA VAL A 138 -11.82 -2.62 8.85
C VAL A 138 -12.55 -1.66 7.91
N PHE A 139 -11.97 -1.37 6.75
CA PHE A 139 -12.45 -0.34 5.82
C PHE A 139 -13.92 -0.50 5.41
N PRO A 140 -14.42 -1.70 5.03
CA PRO A 140 -15.83 -1.89 4.69
C PRO A 140 -16.78 -1.68 5.88
N LYS A 141 -16.27 -1.71 7.12
CA LYS A 141 -17.04 -1.53 8.36
C LYS A 141 -17.10 -0.08 8.81
N LEU A 142 -16.27 0.80 8.23
CA LEU A 142 -16.31 2.23 8.49
C LEU A 142 -17.56 2.82 7.84
N VAL A 143 -18.44 3.37 8.68
CA VAL A 143 -19.77 3.87 8.27
C VAL A 143 -19.71 5.31 7.77
N SER A 144 -18.82 6.14 8.32
CA SER A 144 -18.73 7.54 7.93
C SER A 144 -17.67 7.77 6.84
N PRO A 145 -17.95 8.65 5.85
CA PRO A 145 -16.95 9.12 4.90
C PRO A 145 -15.70 9.68 5.57
N GLU A 146 -15.86 10.34 6.72
CA GLU A 146 -14.74 10.90 7.46
C GLU A 146 -13.80 9.80 7.98
N ALA A 147 -14.34 8.73 8.53
CA ALA A 147 -13.55 7.62 9.06
C ALA A 147 -12.76 6.91 7.95
N ARG A 148 -13.40 6.70 6.80
CA ARG A 148 -12.77 6.13 5.60
C ARG A 148 -11.67 7.04 5.08
N PHE A 149 -11.92 8.33 4.98
CA PHE A 149 -10.91 9.34 4.64
C PHE A 149 -9.71 9.27 5.59
N GLN A 150 -9.93 9.34 6.91
CA GLN A 150 -8.85 9.31 7.89
C GLN A 150 -8.04 8.01 7.81
N SER A 151 -8.72 6.87 7.65
CA SER A 151 -8.08 5.56 7.49
C SER A 151 -7.20 5.53 6.24
N LEU A 152 -7.69 6.03 5.11
CA LEU A 152 -6.90 6.16 3.87
C LEU A 152 -5.74 7.15 4.01
N ALA A 153 -5.95 8.29 4.64
CA ALA A 153 -4.92 9.31 4.86
C ALA A 153 -3.76 8.73 5.69
N VAL A 154 -4.07 7.97 6.72
CA VAL A 154 -3.06 7.33 7.56
C VAL A 154 -2.39 6.17 6.81
N ALA A 155 -3.17 5.33 6.13
CA ALA A 155 -2.62 4.23 5.35
C ALA A 155 -1.67 4.75 4.25
N THR A 156 -2.04 5.83 3.55
CA THR A 156 -1.20 6.44 2.51
C THR A 156 0.15 6.93 3.03
N ARG A 157 0.22 7.36 4.30
CA ARG A 157 1.46 7.79 4.97
C ARG A 157 2.23 6.64 5.61
N GLY A 158 1.58 5.50 5.80
CA GLY A 158 2.16 4.34 6.48
C GLY A 158 3.09 3.56 5.56
N GLU A 159 4.33 3.34 5.99
CA GLU A 159 5.31 2.51 5.28
C GLU A 159 4.84 1.06 5.09
N GLN A 160 3.93 0.61 5.96
CA GLN A 160 3.41 -0.77 6.02
C GLN A 160 2.16 -0.98 5.14
N SER A 161 1.61 0.09 4.57
CA SER A 161 0.42 -0.02 3.73
C SER A 161 0.80 -0.50 2.34
N HIS A 162 0.15 -1.57 1.91
CA HIS A 162 0.37 -2.09 0.58
C HIS A 162 -0.40 -1.25 -0.45
N PRO A 163 0.22 -0.82 -1.58
CA PRO A 163 -0.46 -0.06 -2.63
C PRO A 163 -1.75 -0.72 -3.13
N PHE A 164 -1.74 -2.06 -3.27
CA PHE A 164 -2.91 -2.81 -3.70
C PHE A 164 -4.06 -2.74 -2.68
N ASP A 165 -3.75 -2.70 -1.38
CA ASP A 165 -4.77 -2.59 -0.34
C ASP A 165 -5.43 -1.21 -0.38
N LEU A 166 -4.64 -0.15 -0.62
CA LEU A 166 -5.16 1.20 -0.84
C LEU A 166 -6.08 1.25 -2.05
N TYR A 167 -5.69 0.62 -3.16
CA TYR A 167 -6.54 0.53 -4.35
C TYR A 167 -7.87 -0.16 -4.06
N LEU A 168 -7.84 -1.29 -3.36
CA LEU A 168 -9.05 -2.01 -2.96
C LEU A 168 -9.95 -1.18 -2.04
N CYS A 169 -9.39 -0.34 -1.17
CA CYS A 169 -10.17 0.60 -0.37
C CYS A 169 -10.81 1.70 -1.26
N LEU A 170 -10.06 2.27 -2.19
CA LEU A 170 -10.56 3.32 -3.08
C LEU A 170 -11.73 2.85 -3.95
N ILE A 171 -11.70 1.64 -4.50
CA ILE A 171 -12.80 1.11 -5.32
C ILE A 171 -14.06 0.78 -4.53
N GLN A 172 -13.99 0.76 -3.19
CA GLN A 172 -15.15 0.58 -2.31
C GLN A 172 -15.83 1.90 -1.95
N MET A 173 -15.22 3.04 -2.28
CA MET A 173 -15.78 4.37 -2.06
C MET A 173 -16.69 4.75 -3.22
N GLU A 174 -17.77 5.47 -2.91
CA GLU A 174 -18.57 6.13 -3.94
C GLU A 174 -17.82 7.36 -4.50
N ASP A 175 -18.15 7.76 -5.73
CA ASP A 175 -17.47 8.88 -6.42
C ASP A 175 -17.46 10.17 -5.59
N ASP A 176 -18.57 10.51 -4.94
CA ASP A 176 -18.69 11.70 -4.10
C ASP A 176 -17.85 11.59 -2.81
N GLU A 177 -17.78 10.40 -2.24
CA GLU A 177 -16.95 10.09 -1.06
C GLU A 177 -15.47 10.22 -1.40
N LEU A 178 -15.06 9.70 -2.55
CA LEU A 178 -13.70 9.79 -3.04
C LEU A 178 -13.33 11.25 -3.34
N ARG A 179 -14.20 12.02 -4.02
CA ARG A 179 -13.98 13.46 -4.27
C ARG A 179 -13.85 14.24 -2.97
N TYR A 180 -14.67 13.93 -1.97
CA TYR A 180 -14.57 14.50 -0.64
C TYR A 180 -13.19 14.24 -0.02
N ALA A 181 -12.72 12.99 -0.06
CA ALA A 181 -11.39 12.62 0.44
C ALA A 181 -10.27 13.37 -0.29
N LEU A 182 -10.33 13.46 -1.63
CA LEU A 182 -9.32 14.16 -2.44
C LEU A 182 -9.24 15.66 -2.16
N HIS A 183 -10.35 16.31 -1.85
CA HIS A 183 -10.34 17.72 -1.44
C HIS A 183 -9.65 17.93 -0.08
N ARG A 184 -9.64 16.92 0.78
CA ARG A 184 -9.10 17.01 2.14
C ARG A 184 -7.68 16.49 2.27
N PHE A 185 -7.24 15.61 1.36
CA PHE A 185 -5.85 15.19 1.35
C PHE A 185 -4.91 16.38 1.19
N SER A 186 -3.84 16.38 1.97
CA SER A 186 -2.69 17.22 1.74
C SER A 186 -2.06 16.90 0.38
N GLU A 187 -1.28 17.84 -0.14
CA GLU A 187 -0.54 17.62 -1.40
C GLU A 187 0.40 16.40 -1.32
N GLU A 188 0.94 16.12 -0.12
CA GLU A 188 1.77 14.95 0.10
C GLU A 188 0.96 13.65 0.06
N GLU A 189 -0.21 13.60 0.72
CA GLU A 189 -1.08 12.42 0.68
C GLU A 189 -1.58 12.14 -0.74
N LYS A 190 -1.96 13.17 -1.50
CA LYS A 190 -2.34 12.99 -2.92
C LYS A 190 -1.18 12.44 -3.74
N TYR A 191 0.03 12.97 -3.55
CA TYR A 191 1.23 12.49 -4.23
C TYR A 191 1.50 11.02 -3.90
N LEU A 192 1.55 10.65 -2.62
CA LEU A 192 1.80 9.28 -2.17
C LEU A 192 0.74 8.31 -2.68
N LEU A 193 -0.53 8.72 -2.67
CA LEU A 193 -1.63 7.92 -3.21
C LEU A 193 -1.44 7.67 -4.71
N MET A 194 -1.15 8.71 -5.50
CA MET A 194 -0.90 8.57 -6.93
C MET A 194 0.37 7.79 -7.25
N GLU A 195 1.44 7.99 -6.47
CA GLU A 195 2.69 7.23 -6.59
C GLU A 195 2.43 5.74 -6.37
N SER A 196 1.53 5.38 -5.46
CA SER A 196 1.17 3.97 -5.20
C SER A 196 0.65 3.26 -6.46
N PHE A 197 -0.05 3.99 -7.35
CA PHE A 197 -0.55 3.48 -8.63
C PHE A 197 0.52 3.36 -9.72
N LEU A 198 1.68 4.01 -9.55
CA LEU A 198 2.85 3.83 -10.40
C LEU A 198 3.69 2.61 -9.99
N ARG A 199 3.34 1.95 -8.89
CA ARG A 199 4.00 0.74 -8.41
C ARG A 199 3.29 -0.48 -8.95
N TRP A 200 4.06 -1.55 -9.15
CA TRP A 200 3.50 -2.81 -9.62
C TRP A 200 2.53 -3.38 -8.59
N PRO A 201 1.38 -3.90 -9.02
CA PRO A 201 0.92 -4.18 -10.40
C PRO A 201 -0.06 -3.13 -10.95
N LEU A 202 -0.17 -1.97 -10.30
CA LEU A 202 -1.28 -1.02 -10.49
C LEU A 202 -1.10 -0.06 -11.67
N GLN A 203 0.00 -0.14 -12.42
CA GLN A 203 0.31 0.82 -13.48
C GLN A 203 -0.77 0.85 -14.57
N SER A 204 -1.40 -0.30 -14.85
CA SER A 204 -2.49 -0.39 -15.83
C SER A 204 -3.72 0.44 -15.46
N VAL A 205 -3.96 0.67 -14.16
CA VAL A 205 -5.08 1.50 -13.67
C VAL A 205 -4.66 2.95 -13.41
N PHE A 206 -3.36 3.27 -13.43
CA PHE A 206 -2.85 4.61 -13.16
C PHE A 206 -3.49 5.68 -14.05
N GLN A 207 -3.66 5.42 -15.34
CA GLN A 207 -4.23 6.41 -16.26
C GLN A 207 -5.68 6.77 -15.89
N TYR A 208 -6.47 5.78 -15.49
CA TYR A 208 -7.83 6.00 -14.99
C TYR A 208 -7.82 6.88 -13.74
N VAL A 209 -6.90 6.60 -12.80
CA VAL A 209 -6.73 7.38 -11.58
C VAL A 209 -6.31 8.82 -11.89
N VAL A 210 -5.35 9.03 -12.80
CA VAL A 210 -4.95 10.38 -13.23
C VAL A 210 -6.13 11.17 -13.75
N GLU A 211 -6.94 10.56 -14.63
CA GLU A 211 -8.08 11.25 -15.24
C GLU A 211 -9.08 11.68 -14.17
N PHE A 212 -9.35 10.80 -13.20
CA PHE A 212 -10.21 11.13 -12.07
C PHE A 212 -9.61 12.25 -11.19
N PHE A 213 -8.29 12.21 -10.95
CA PHE A 213 -7.60 13.12 -10.05
C PHE A 213 -7.19 14.44 -10.70
N ARG A 214 -7.32 14.60 -12.02
CA ARG A 214 -6.73 15.70 -12.79
C ARG A 214 -7.01 17.11 -12.24
N ASN A 215 -8.19 17.31 -11.66
CA ASN A 215 -8.63 18.60 -11.09
C ASN A 215 -8.13 18.84 -9.65
N PHE A 216 -7.53 17.83 -9.03
CA PHE A 216 -7.05 17.83 -7.63
C PHE A 216 -5.52 17.86 -7.53
N ILE A 217 -4.83 17.68 -8.66
CA ILE A 217 -3.38 17.58 -8.75
C ILE A 217 -2.79 18.96 -9.04
N SER A 218 -1.86 19.40 -8.19
CA SER A 218 -1.08 20.61 -8.47
C SER A 218 0.10 20.34 -9.40
N ILE A 219 0.69 21.42 -9.94
CA ILE A 219 1.95 21.35 -10.71
C ILE A 219 3.06 20.65 -9.91
N SER A 220 3.08 20.83 -8.58
CA SER A 220 4.05 20.18 -7.70
C SER A 220 3.91 18.66 -7.71
N ILE A 221 2.68 18.14 -7.66
CA ILE A 221 2.42 16.70 -7.72
C ILE A 221 2.79 16.15 -9.10
N TYR A 222 2.42 16.83 -10.20
CA TYR A 222 2.89 16.43 -11.54
C TYR A 222 4.41 16.32 -11.59
N TYR A 223 5.12 17.34 -11.12
CA TYR A 223 6.58 17.35 -11.05
C TYR A 223 7.12 16.13 -10.30
N LYS A 224 6.60 15.83 -9.10
CA LYS A 224 7.04 14.69 -8.30
C LYS A 224 6.76 13.35 -8.98
N LEU A 225 5.59 13.17 -9.60
CA LEU A 225 5.25 11.92 -10.30
C LEU A 225 6.12 11.69 -11.54
N PHE A 226 6.36 12.72 -12.35
CA PHE A 226 7.29 12.61 -13.48
C PHE A 226 8.72 12.31 -13.02
N ARG A 227 9.16 12.97 -11.95
CA ARG A 227 10.45 12.67 -11.32
C ARG A 227 10.52 11.22 -10.87
N PHE A 228 9.50 10.71 -10.18
CA PHE A 228 9.46 9.33 -9.73
C PHE A 228 9.59 8.35 -10.91
N ILE A 229 8.81 8.56 -11.98
CA ILE A 229 8.92 7.72 -13.18
C ILE A 229 10.34 7.79 -13.78
N LEU A 230 10.83 9.00 -14.06
CA LEU A 230 12.11 9.21 -14.74
C LEU A 230 13.33 8.79 -13.91
N CYS A 231 13.34 9.08 -12.61
CA CYS A 231 14.48 8.81 -11.75
C CYS A 231 14.44 7.41 -11.16
N ASP A 232 13.28 6.88 -10.79
CA ASP A 232 13.21 5.65 -10.01
C ASP A 232 12.87 4.45 -10.90
N LYS A 233 11.98 4.63 -11.90
CA LYS A 233 11.51 3.51 -12.73
C LYS A 233 12.36 3.23 -13.97
N PHE A 234 12.97 4.26 -14.56
CA PHE A 234 13.90 4.06 -15.68
C PHE A 234 15.30 3.61 -15.25
N ASP A 235 15.64 3.79 -13.98
CA ASP A 235 16.92 3.40 -13.41
C ASP A 235 16.99 1.93 -13.01
N THR A 236 15.88 1.38 -12.50
CA THR A 236 15.84 -0.03 -12.12
C THR A 236 15.87 -0.89 -13.39
N GLN A 237 16.90 -1.73 -13.53
CA GLN A 237 17.13 -2.58 -14.70
C GLN A 237 16.03 -3.63 -14.96
N GLY A 238 15.00 -3.69 -14.11
CA GLY A 238 13.80 -4.48 -14.28
C GLY A 238 12.60 -3.59 -14.58
N PHE A 239 12.23 -3.49 -15.86
CA PHE A 239 10.91 -2.96 -16.23
C PHE A 239 9.86 -4.00 -15.88
N ASP A 240 9.10 -3.73 -14.84
CA ASP A 240 7.89 -4.47 -14.47
C ASP A 240 6.65 -3.98 -15.22
N HIS A 241 6.79 -2.85 -15.95
CA HIS A 241 5.77 -2.25 -16.79
C HIS A 241 6.41 -1.41 -17.91
N ASP A 242 5.64 -1.11 -18.97
CA ASP A 242 6.04 -0.13 -19.99
C ASP A 242 5.83 1.30 -19.46
N TYR A 243 6.76 1.77 -18.65
CA TYR A 243 6.72 3.13 -18.12
C TYR A 243 6.89 4.19 -19.20
N PHE A 244 7.38 3.85 -20.39
CA PHE A 244 7.52 4.82 -21.47
C PHE A 244 6.18 5.15 -22.10
N ASP A 245 5.37 4.14 -22.38
CA ASP A 245 4.00 4.34 -22.84
C ASP A 245 3.12 4.98 -21.75
N LEU A 246 3.28 4.55 -20.50
CA LEU A 246 2.61 5.20 -19.36
C LEU A 246 2.97 6.70 -19.27
N LEU A 247 4.25 7.04 -19.42
CA LEU A 247 4.74 8.42 -19.38
C LEU A 247 4.17 9.27 -20.52
N LYS A 248 4.07 8.71 -21.73
CA LYS A 248 3.41 9.36 -22.87
C LYS A 248 1.93 9.60 -22.60
N ALA A 249 1.22 8.57 -22.13
CA ALA A 249 -0.19 8.64 -21.80
C ALA A 249 -0.45 9.66 -20.67
N PHE A 250 0.45 9.75 -19.69
CA PHE A 250 0.35 10.71 -18.60
C PHE A 250 0.63 12.15 -19.03
N TRP A 251 1.61 12.36 -19.92
CA TRP A 251 1.96 13.69 -20.42
C TRP A 251 0.93 14.27 -21.39
N ALA A 252 0.33 13.43 -22.25
CA ALA A 252 -0.57 13.86 -23.31
C ALA A 252 -1.72 14.78 -22.84
N PRO A 253 -2.52 14.44 -21.83
CA PRO A 253 -3.69 15.22 -21.41
C PRO A 253 -3.36 16.50 -20.62
N ILE A 254 -2.10 16.70 -20.20
CA ILE A 254 -1.71 17.88 -19.41
C ILE A 254 -1.86 19.16 -20.26
N SER A 255 -2.43 20.21 -19.66
CA SER A 255 -2.64 21.49 -20.34
C SER A 255 -1.32 22.15 -20.75
N ILE A 256 -1.37 23.02 -21.77
CA ILE A 256 -0.17 23.72 -22.28
C ILE A 256 0.42 24.62 -21.19
N GLU A 257 -0.42 25.24 -20.35
CA GLU A 257 -0.01 26.10 -19.25
C GLU A 257 0.83 25.31 -18.23
N ILE A 258 0.34 24.15 -17.80
CA ILE A 258 1.07 23.27 -16.87
C ILE A 258 2.36 22.76 -17.52
N LYS A 259 2.30 22.28 -18.78
CA LYS A 259 3.49 21.83 -19.53
C LYS A 259 4.55 22.93 -19.59
N SER A 260 4.16 24.17 -19.86
CA SER A 260 5.08 25.31 -19.95
C SER A 260 5.80 25.63 -18.63
N VAL A 261 5.15 25.36 -17.49
CA VAL A 261 5.77 25.50 -16.17
C VAL A 261 6.71 24.32 -15.91
N LEU A 262 6.27 23.10 -16.20
CA LEU A 262 7.08 21.89 -16.03
C LEU A 262 8.36 21.93 -16.90
N GLU A 263 8.27 22.41 -18.14
CA GLU A 263 9.41 22.54 -19.06
C GLU A 263 10.50 23.51 -18.61
N ARG A 264 10.23 24.37 -17.61
CA ARG A 264 11.26 25.22 -16.98
C ARG A 264 12.25 24.41 -16.14
N TYR A 265 11.84 23.23 -15.68
CA TYR A 265 12.71 22.32 -14.94
C TYR A 265 13.52 21.48 -15.93
N TYR A 266 14.84 21.39 -15.68
CA TYR A 266 15.78 20.71 -16.59
C TYR A 266 15.35 19.27 -16.94
N MET A 267 14.84 18.53 -15.95
CA MET A 267 14.31 17.17 -16.13
C MET A 267 13.24 17.07 -17.23
N PHE A 268 12.44 18.11 -17.46
CA PHE A 268 11.37 18.08 -18.45
C PHE A 268 11.85 18.42 -19.86
N GLN A 269 12.98 19.11 -19.98
CA GLN A 269 13.67 19.21 -21.28
C GLN A 269 14.12 17.83 -21.73
N SER A 270 14.58 17.03 -20.76
CA SER A 270 14.95 15.64 -20.98
C SER A 270 13.73 14.78 -21.36
N LEU A 271 12.60 14.95 -20.65
CA LEU A 271 11.32 14.34 -20.99
C LEU A 271 10.90 14.63 -22.43
N ARG A 272 11.04 15.88 -22.90
CA ARG A 272 10.66 16.25 -24.27
C ARG A 272 11.45 15.49 -25.32
N GLN A 273 12.75 15.24 -25.09
CA GLN A 273 13.57 14.44 -26.01
C GLN A 273 13.15 12.97 -25.99
N ILE A 274 12.86 12.44 -24.80
CA ILE A 274 12.33 11.08 -24.60
C ILE A 274 11.01 10.90 -25.37
N LEU A 275 10.06 11.83 -25.20
CA LEU A 275 8.76 11.78 -25.85
C LEU A 275 8.82 11.93 -27.39
N LYS A 276 9.85 12.61 -27.91
CA LYS A 276 10.12 12.76 -29.34
C LYS A 276 10.84 11.58 -29.97
N SER A 277 11.53 10.75 -29.18
CA SER A 277 12.13 9.53 -29.70
C SER A 277 11.02 8.58 -30.11
N ASP A 278 11.14 7.96 -31.30
CA ASP A 278 10.12 7.12 -31.96
C ASP A 278 9.86 5.78 -31.24
N GLY A 279 9.71 5.78 -29.91
CA GLY A 279 9.36 4.59 -29.13
C GLY A 279 10.54 3.73 -28.70
N ASN A 280 11.78 4.15 -28.93
CA ASN A 280 12.93 3.38 -28.47
C ASN A 280 13.17 3.60 -26.96
N GLN A 281 12.52 2.79 -26.13
CA GLN A 281 12.70 2.79 -24.68
C GLN A 281 14.18 2.67 -24.27
N SER A 282 15.00 1.93 -25.03
CA SER A 282 16.44 1.80 -24.77
C SER A 282 17.20 3.11 -24.99
N ALA A 283 16.81 3.91 -25.98
CA ALA A 283 17.36 5.25 -26.19
C ALA A 283 16.98 6.21 -25.04
N ALA A 284 15.72 6.14 -24.59
CA ALA A 284 15.25 6.92 -23.44
C ALA A 284 16.03 6.58 -22.15
N ILE A 285 16.25 5.30 -21.88
CA ILE A 285 17.03 4.83 -20.73
C ILE A 285 18.47 5.34 -20.78
N ASN A 286 19.14 5.20 -21.91
CA ASN A 286 20.53 5.64 -22.06
C ASN A 286 20.65 7.16 -21.88
N PHE A 287 19.67 7.91 -22.38
CA PHE A 287 19.61 9.35 -22.21
C PHE A 287 19.39 9.75 -20.74
N ILE A 288 18.47 9.09 -20.02
CA ILE A 288 18.26 9.32 -18.57
C ILE A 288 19.54 9.03 -17.78
N ARG A 289 20.19 7.88 -18.04
CA ARG A 289 21.46 7.51 -17.39
C ARG A 289 22.56 8.54 -17.66
N MET A 290 22.63 9.07 -18.88
CA MET A 290 23.57 10.13 -19.24
C MET A 290 23.27 11.42 -18.48
N CYS A 291 22.00 11.83 -18.40
CA CYS A 291 21.58 13.00 -17.63
C CYS A 291 21.96 12.85 -16.14
N LYS A 292 21.74 11.69 -15.53
CA LYS A 292 22.18 11.41 -14.15
C LYS A 292 23.68 11.50 -13.97
N LYS A 293 24.45 10.86 -14.87
CA LYS A 293 25.93 10.91 -14.85
C LYS A 293 26.47 12.34 -14.90
N TRP A 294 25.75 13.24 -15.56
CA TRP A 294 26.12 14.65 -15.69
C TRP A 294 25.53 15.55 -14.59
N GLY A 295 24.88 14.98 -13.57
CA GLY A 295 24.31 15.73 -12.45
C GLY A 295 23.04 16.50 -12.80
N PHE A 296 22.42 16.19 -13.94
CA PHE A 296 21.22 16.86 -14.41
C PHE A 296 19.91 16.26 -13.87
N LEU A 297 19.98 15.02 -13.41
CA LEU A 297 18.92 14.32 -12.70
C LEU A 297 19.49 13.83 -11.37
N CYS A 298 18.70 13.94 -10.30
CA CYS A 298 19.05 13.40 -8.99
C CYS A 298 19.12 11.87 -9.02
#